data_AF-A0A651EE80-F1
#
_entry.id   AF-A0A651EE80-F1
#
_cell.length_a   1.000
_cell.length_b   1.000
_cell.length_c   1.000
_cell.angle_alpha   90.00
_cell.angle_beta   90.00
_cell.angle_gamma   90.00
#
_symmetry.space_group_name_H-M   'P 1'
#
loop_
_entity.id
_entity.type
_entity.pdbx_description
1 polymer ?
#
loop_
_entity_poly.entity_id
_entity_poly.type
_entity_poly.pdbx_seq_one_letter_code
_entity_poly.pdbx_strand_id
1 'polypeptide(L)' 'QGLEQGLHEGLVATLLRQVDRKFSVTQAERERIRAASDPEKLQAALDEIIEPAATRESVLKRLE' A
#
# COMPACT_ATOMS: atom_id res chain seq x y z
N GLN A 1 1.70 -0.15 21.94
CA GLN A 1 2.57 0.88 21.34
C GLN A 1 3.62 0.30 20.40
N GLY A 2 4.54 -0.60 20.80
CA GLY A 2 5.53 -1.17 19.85
C GLY A 2 4.96 -2.13 18.78
N LEU A 3 3.90 -2.87 19.09
CA LEU A 3 3.31 -3.86 18.17
C LEU A 3 2.55 -3.19 17.00
N GLU A 4 1.86 -2.09 17.28
CA GLU A 4 1.01 -1.38 16.32
C GLU A 4 1.86 -0.62 15.29
N GLN A 5 2.97 -0.01 15.72
CA GLN A 5 3.95 0.60 14.81
C GLN A 5 4.62 -0.45 13.91
N GLY A 6 5.05 -1.58 14.48
CA GLY A 6 5.67 -2.65 13.68
C GLY A 6 4.72 -3.26 12.64
N LEU A 7 3.43 -3.37 12.96
CA LEU A 7 2.40 -3.80 12.01
C LEU A 7 2.25 -2.79 10.87
N HIS A 8 2.13 -1.50 11.20
CA HIS A 8 1.97 -0.43 10.23
C HIS A 8 3.16 -0.34 9.27
N GLU A 9 4.38 -0.33 9.78
CA GLU A 9 5.60 -0.31 8.96
C GLU A 9 5.69 -1.54 8.06
N GLY A 10 5.30 -2.71 8.58
CA GLY A 10 5.22 -3.96 7.81
C GLY A 10 4.21 -3.90 6.65
N LEU A 11 3.03 -3.32 6.88
CA LEU A 11 2.01 -3.12 5.85
C LEU A 11 2.49 -2.16 4.76
N VAL A 12 3.06 -1.01 5.15
CA VAL A 12 3.62 -0.02 4.21
C VAL A 12 4.72 -0.65 3.36
N ALA A 13 5.68 -1.34 3.98
CA ALA A 13 6.78 -1.98 3.26
C ALA A 13 6.30 -3.07 2.29
N THR A 14 5.31 -3.88 2.73
CA THR A 14 4.71 -4.92 1.88
C THR A 14 3.97 -4.31 0.70
N LEU A 15 3.14 -3.29 0.94
CA LEU A 15 2.38 -2.64 -0.12
C LEU A 15 3.31 -1.99 -1.13
N LEU A 16 4.34 -1.25 -0.70
CA LEU A 16 5.36 -0.69 -1.58
C LEU A 16 5.99 -1.75 -2.49
N ARG A 17 6.42 -2.87 -1.91
CA ARG A 17 7.05 -3.96 -2.66
C ARG A 17 6.09 -4.56 -3.70
N GLN A 18 4.83 -4.80 -3.34
CA GLN A 18 3.85 -5.42 -4.23
C GLN A 18 3.47 -4.47 -5.37
N VAL A 19 3.16 -3.21 -5.05
CA VAL A 19 2.74 -2.20 -6.03
C VAL A 19 3.87 -1.89 -7.01
N ASP A 20 5.10 -1.76 -6.51
CA ASP A 20 6.28 -1.55 -7.37
C ASP A 20 6.53 -2.72 -8.29
N ARG A 21 6.43 -3.96 -7.78
CA ARG A 21 6.61 -5.16 -8.59
C ARG A 21 5.54 -5.36 -9.65
N LYS A 22 4.27 -5.07 -9.34
CA LYS A 22 3.14 -5.32 -10.25
C LYS A 22 2.95 -4.20 -11.28
N PHE A 23 3.16 -2.95 -10.88
CA PHE A 23 2.78 -1.79 -11.69
C PHE A 23 3.92 -0.84 -12.04
N SER A 24 5.08 -0.94 -11.37
CA SER A 24 6.11 0.11 -11.32
C SER A 24 5.54 1.46 -10.85
N VAL A 25 6.03 1.96 -9.71
CA VAL A 25 5.54 3.22 -9.14
C VAL A 25 6.58 4.32 -9.16
N THR A 26 6.11 5.54 -9.39
CA THR A 26 6.89 6.77 -9.29
C THR A 26 7.25 7.07 -7.84
N GLN A 27 8.23 7.96 -7.64
CA GLN A 27 8.63 8.41 -6.31
C GLN A 27 7.46 9.04 -5.53
N ALA A 28 6.62 9.84 -6.21
CA ALA A 28 5.45 10.46 -5.59
C ALA A 28 4.43 9.43 -5.08
N GLU A 29 4.19 8.36 -5.85
CA GLU A 29 3.29 7.27 -5.45
C GLU A 29 3.86 6.48 -4.26
N ARG A 30 5.19 6.28 -4.23
CA ARG A 30 5.86 5.67 -3.07
C ARG A 30 5.73 6.52 -1.82
N GLU A 31 5.84 7.84 -1.94
CA GLU A 31 5.65 8.77 -0.81
C GLU A 31 4.21 8.76 -0.31
N ARG A 32 3.23 8.68 -1.21
CA ARG A 32 1.81 8.53 -0.84
C ARG A 32 1.56 7.25 -0.03
N ILE A 33 2.13 6.12 -0.43
CA ILE A 33 2.04 4.86 0.31
C ILE A 33 2.69 4.99 1.70
N ARG A 34 3.84 5.67 1.81
CA ARG A 34 4.52 5.89 3.10
C ARG A 34 3.76 6.82 4.03
N ALA A 35 3.03 7.79 3.48
CA ALA A 35 2.24 8.73 4.27
C ALA A 35 0.92 8.14 4.78
N ALA A 36 0.47 7.01 4.20
CA ALA A 36 -0.74 6.33 4.66
C ALA A 36 -0.55 5.83 6.09
N SER A 37 -1.34 6.40 7.01
CA SER A 37 -1.27 6.09 8.45
C SER A 37 -2.36 5.12 8.90
N ASP A 38 -3.32 4.84 8.02
CA ASP A 38 -4.47 4.00 8.31
C ASP A 38 -4.17 2.54 7.92
N PRO A 39 -4.05 1.63 8.90
CA PRO A 39 -3.73 0.23 8.63
C PRO A 39 -4.85 -0.52 7.90
N GLU A 40 -6.11 -0.12 8.06
CA GLU A 40 -7.24 -0.75 7.37
C GLU A 40 -7.21 -0.41 5.88
N LYS A 41 -6.89 0.83 5.52
CA LYS A 41 -6.69 1.26 4.13
C LYS A 41 -5.48 0.60 3.48
N LEU A 42 -4.38 0.47 4.21
CA LEU A 42 -3.20 -0.26 3.75
C LEU A 42 -3.52 -1.74 3.48
N GLN A 43 -4.29 -2.36 4.37
CA GLN A 43 -4.76 -3.73 4.19
C GLN A 43 -5.69 -3.84 2.98
N ALA A 44 -6.67 -2.95 2.84
CA ALA A 44 -7.57 -2.92 1.67
C ALA A 44 -6.81 -2.72 0.34
N ALA A 45 -5.73 -1.94 0.34
CA ALA A 45 -4.85 -1.78 -0.82
C ALA A 45 -4.06 -3.08 -1.13
N LEU A 46 -3.65 -3.82 -0.10
CA LEU A 46 -3.01 -5.14 -0.23
C LEU A 46 -3.98 -6.21 -0.75
N ASP A 47 -5.24 -6.15 -0.34
CA ASP A 47 -6.29 -7.02 -0.87
C ASP A 47 -6.68 -6.63 -2.30
N GLU A 48 -6.74 -5.33 -2.63
CA GLU A 48 -6.98 -4.90 -4.01
C GLU A 48 -5.86 -5.35 -4.95
N ILE A 49 -4.59 -5.28 -4.56
CA ILE A 49 -3.48 -5.58 -5.48
C ILE A 49 -3.40 -7.05 -5.90
N ILE A 50 -3.95 -7.99 -5.10
CA ILE A 50 -4.00 -9.40 -5.50
C ILE A 50 -5.07 -9.67 -6.57
N GLU A 51 -6.03 -8.77 -6.73
CA GLU A 51 -7.10 -8.94 -7.71
C GLU A 51 -6.54 -8.96 -9.15
N PRO A 52 -7.05 -9.84 -10.03
CA PRO A 52 -6.58 -9.93 -11.41
C PRO A 52 -6.82 -8.64 -12.20
N ALA A 53 -7.92 -7.95 -11.92
CA ALA A 53 -8.33 -6.71 -12.57
C ALA A 53 -7.75 -5.44 -11.91
N ALA A 54 -6.92 -5.60 -10.87
CA ALA A 54 -6.37 -4.48 -10.12
C ALA A 54 -5.53 -3.57 -11.03
N THR A 55 -5.68 -2.27 -10.85
CA THR A 55 -4.87 -1.26 -11.51
C THR A 55 -4.07 -0.48 -10.46
N ARG A 56 -2.99 0.16 -10.90
CA ARG A 56 -2.20 1.06 -10.04
C ARG A 56 -3.08 2.12 -9.38
N GLU A 57 -3.98 2.73 -10.17
CA GLU A 57 -4.87 3.77 -9.68
C GLU A 57 -5.91 3.21 -8.68
N SER A 58 -6.51 2.04 -8.95
CA SER A 58 -7.48 1.44 -8.03
C SER A 58 -6.85 1.10 -6.67
N VAL A 59 -5.61 0.60 -6.66
CA VAL A 59 -4.88 0.32 -5.42
C VAL A 59 -4.55 1.60 -4.66
N LEU A 60 -4.01 2.63 -5.33
CA LEU A 60 -3.68 3.90 -4.67
C LEU A 60 -4.91 4.64 -4.14
N LYS A 61 -6.07 4.46 -4.79
CA LYS A 61 -7.35 5.00 -4.36
C LYS A 61 -7.83 4.43 -3.02
N ARG A 62 -7.40 3.21 -2.65
CA ARG A 62 -7.70 2.63 -1.33
C ARG A 62 -7.02 3.36 -0.18
N LEU A 63 -6.00 4.17 -0.47
CA LEU A 63 -5.24 4.93 0.53
C LEU A 63 -5.84 6.31 0.83
N GLU A 64 -6.91 6.70 0.14
CA GLU A 64 -7.65 7.96 0.35
C GLU A 64 -8.62 7.88 1.51
#